data_AF-A0A023X1E8-F1
#
_entry.id   AF-A0A023X1E8-F1
#
_cell.length_a   1.000
_cell.length_b   1.000
_cell.length_c   1.000
_cell.angle_alpha   90.00
_cell.angle_beta   90.00
_cell.angle_gamma   90.00
#
_symmetry.space_group_name_H-M   'P 1'
#
loop_
_entity.id
_entity.type
_entity.pdbx_description
1 polymer ?
#
loop_
_entity_poly.entity_id
_entity_poly.type
_entity_poly.pdbx_seq_one_letter_code
_entity_poly.pdbx_strand_id
1 'polypeptide(L)'
;MLLKLGEVFKGMQERNRDERGFTLIELLVVVIIIGILAAIAIPVFLNQRTQAQVSTVKSDVRNAVTVDTALRAEGGNGIAAGTYNSNSPIGTGNNTFTPSNGVTITVSSSAIVGTYATGGPTGNWTYNKTTGAYTGTGNFQ
;
A
#
# COMPACT_ATOMS: atom_id res chain seq x y z
N MET A 1 5.74 6.88 -75.75
CA MET A 1 5.74 7.68 -74.50
C MET A 1 4.35 7.82 -73.85
N LEU A 2 3.23 7.62 -74.57
CA LEU A 2 1.86 7.85 -74.08
C LEU A 2 1.15 6.67 -73.37
N LEU A 3 1.82 5.53 -73.15
CA LEU A 3 1.16 4.33 -72.57
C LEU A 3 1.42 4.09 -71.07
N LYS A 4 2.28 4.89 -70.41
CA LYS A 4 2.60 4.68 -68.98
C LYS A 4 1.67 5.39 -68.00
N LEU A 5 0.72 6.21 -68.46
CA LEU A 5 -0.11 7.00 -67.56
C LEU A 5 -1.29 6.21 -66.97
N GLY A 6 -1.80 5.20 -67.69
CA GLY A 6 -2.89 4.34 -67.22
C GLY A 6 -2.48 3.35 -66.12
N GLU A 7 -1.22 2.88 -66.13
CA GLU A 7 -0.71 1.96 -65.08
C GLU A 7 -0.47 2.69 -63.74
N VAL A 8 -0.07 3.97 -63.78
CA VAL A 8 0.18 4.76 -62.56
C VAL A 8 -1.11 5.03 -61.79
N PHE A 9 -2.25 5.24 -62.48
CA PHE A 9 -3.54 5.43 -61.82
C PHE A 9 -4.15 4.12 -61.28
N LYS A 10 -3.69 2.96 -61.74
CA LYS A 10 -4.14 1.64 -61.24
C LYS A 10 -3.53 1.29 -59.88
N GLY A 11 -2.40 1.89 -59.49
CA GLY A 11 -1.74 1.67 -58.19
C GLY A 11 -2.31 2.46 -57.01
N MET A 12 -3.24 3.40 -57.23
CA MET A 12 -3.82 4.23 -56.15
C MET A 12 -5.21 3.77 -55.68
N GLN A 13 -5.79 2.73 -56.31
CA GLN A 13 -7.17 2.30 -56.07
C GLN A 13 -7.28 0.97 -55.30
N GLU A 14 -6.23 0.58 -54.56
CA GLU A 14 -6.23 -0.60 -53.68
C GLU A 14 -5.72 -0.29 -52.27
N ARG A 15 -6.15 0.83 -51.70
CA ARG A 15 -6.25 0.94 -50.23
C ARG A 15 -7.71 0.83 -49.83
N ASN A 16 -8.29 -0.32 -50.17
CA ASN A 16 -9.58 -0.68 -49.61
C ASN A 16 -9.40 -0.80 -48.09
N ARG A 17 -10.22 -0.03 -47.41
CA ARG A 17 -10.24 0.20 -45.97
C ARG A 17 -10.46 -1.13 -45.24
N ASP A 18 -9.37 -1.74 -44.78
CA ASP A 18 -9.41 -2.71 -43.68
C ASP A 18 -9.51 -1.97 -42.32
N GLU A 19 -10.32 -0.90 -42.27
CA GLU A 19 -10.72 -0.27 -41.02
C GLU A 19 -11.84 -1.13 -40.42
N ARG A 20 -11.45 -2.29 -39.89
CA ARG A 20 -12.32 -3.12 -39.07
C ARG A 20 -12.59 -2.35 -37.77
N GLY A 21 -13.66 -1.55 -37.76
CA GLY A 21 -14.11 -0.84 -36.57
C GLY A 21 -14.59 -1.84 -35.51
N PHE A 22 -14.25 -1.56 -34.25
CA PHE A 22 -14.80 -2.26 -33.09
C PHE A 22 -16.32 -2.10 -33.11
N THR A 23 -17.05 -3.20 -32.98
CA THR A 23 -18.50 -3.15 -32.92
C THR A 23 -18.93 -2.65 -31.53
N LEU A 24 -20.06 -1.92 -31.47
CA LEU A 24 -20.62 -1.47 -30.18
C LEU A 24 -20.99 -2.65 -29.27
N ILE A 25 -21.34 -3.81 -29.85
CA ILE A 25 -21.65 -5.02 -29.09
C ILE A 25 -20.40 -5.64 -28.47
N GLU A 26 -19.24 -5.57 -29.14
CA GLU A 26 -17.96 -6.01 -28.56
C GLU A 26 -17.58 -5.15 -27.36
N LEU A 27 -17.74 -3.82 -27.43
CA LEU A 27 -17.52 -2.96 -26.28
C LEU A 27 -18.54 -3.18 -25.16
N LEU A 28 -19.80 -3.48 -25.51
CA LEU A 28 -20.86 -3.74 -24.53
C LEU A 28 -20.59 -5.00 -23.70
N VAL A 29 -20.22 -6.11 -24.35
CA VAL A 29 -19.86 -7.33 -23.62
C VAL A 29 -18.66 -7.10 -22.71
N VAL A 30 -17.65 -6.36 -23.18
CA VAL A 30 -16.43 -6.11 -22.39
C VAL A 30 -16.73 -5.33 -21.11
N VAL A 31 -17.53 -4.25 -21.18
CA VAL A 31 -17.86 -3.47 -19.98
C VAL A 31 -18.74 -4.25 -18.99
N ILE A 32 -19.57 -5.18 -19.48
CA ILE A 32 -20.36 -6.07 -18.62
C ILE A 32 -19.43 -7.02 -17.84
N ILE A 33 -18.48 -7.66 -18.53
CA ILE A 33 -17.55 -8.58 -17.87
C ILE A 33 -16.65 -7.83 -16.87
N ILE A 34 -16.09 -6.67 -17.25
CA ILE A 34 -15.30 -5.83 -16.33
C ILE A 34 -16.16 -5.37 -15.15
N GLY A 35 -17.45 -5.06 -15.36
CA GLY A 35 -18.38 -4.69 -14.30
C GLY A 35 -18.58 -5.78 -13.25
N ILE A 36 -18.74 -7.04 -13.68
CA ILE A 36 -18.86 -8.20 -12.78
C ILE A 36 -17.57 -8.40 -12.00
N LEU A 37 -16.41 -8.35 -12.68
CA LEU A 37 -15.11 -8.49 -12.02
C LEU A 37 -14.86 -7.38 -11.01
N ALA A 38 -15.17 -6.13 -11.35
CA ALA A 38 -14.98 -4.98 -10.46
C ALA A 38 -15.85 -5.08 -9.20
N ALA A 39 -17.10 -5.55 -9.32
CA ALA A 39 -18.01 -5.71 -8.19
C ALA A 39 -17.46 -6.66 -7.10
N ILE A 40 -16.75 -7.72 -7.50
CA ILE A 40 -16.12 -8.66 -6.56
C ILE A 40 -14.73 -8.17 -6.13
N ALA A 41 -13.95 -7.66 -7.07
CA ALA A 41 -12.55 -7.30 -6.84
C ALA A 41 -12.40 -6.09 -5.91
N ILE A 42 -13.25 -5.07 -6.04
CA ILE A 42 -13.15 -3.84 -5.22
C ILE A 42 -13.28 -4.12 -3.72
N PRO A 43 -14.33 -4.79 -3.20
CA PRO A 43 -14.45 -5.02 -1.76
C PRO A 43 -13.31 -5.92 -1.23
N VAL A 44 -12.89 -6.93 -1.99
CA VAL A 44 -11.77 -7.81 -1.61
C VAL A 44 -10.46 -7.03 -1.55
N PHE A 45 -10.18 -6.20 -2.56
CA PHE A 45 -8.98 -5.37 -2.62
C PHE A 45 -8.92 -4.37 -1.46
N LEU A 46 -10.05 -3.71 -1.15
CA LEU A 46 -10.13 -2.78 -0.02
C LEU A 46 -9.84 -3.49 1.32
N ASN A 47 -10.41 -4.68 1.54
CA ASN A 47 -10.11 -5.46 2.74
C ASN A 47 -8.65 -5.90 2.80
N GLN A 48 -8.08 -6.41 1.70
CA GLN A 48 -6.66 -6.80 1.65
C GLN A 48 -5.73 -5.61 1.94
N ARG A 49 -6.05 -4.44 1.40
CA ARG A 49 -5.31 -3.20 1.69
C ARG A 49 -5.37 -2.86 3.18
N THR A 50 -6.54 -2.92 3.81
CA THR A 50 -6.67 -2.69 5.25
C THR A 50 -5.87 -3.71 6.06
N GLN A 51 -5.92 -5.00 5.72
CA GLN A 51 -5.11 -6.02 6.40
C GLN A 51 -3.61 -5.79 6.24
N ALA A 52 -3.17 -5.36 5.06
CA ALA A 52 -1.77 -5.00 4.82
C ALA A 52 -1.34 -3.83 5.73
N GLN A 53 -2.17 -2.77 5.83
CA GLN A 53 -1.91 -1.63 6.72
C GLN A 53 -1.79 -2.05 8.18
N VAL A 54 -2.71 -2.89 8.68
CA VAL A 54 -2.66 -3.43 10.05
C VAL A 54 -1.38 -4.22 10.29
N SER A 55 -0.98 -5.05 9.33
CA SER A 55 0.26 -5.83 9.40
C SER A 55 1.51 -4.94 9.46
N THR A 56 1.55 -3.87 8.65
CA THR A 56 2.64 -2.88 8.68
C THR A 56 2.73 -2.21 10.05
N VAL A 57 1.60 -1.74 10.61
CA VAL A 57 1.60 -1.12 11.94
C VAL A 57 2.10 -2.09 13.02
N LYS A 58 1.64 -3.35 12.99
CA LYS A 58 2.08 -4.39 13.93
C LYS A 58 3.59 -4.63 13.83
N SER A 59 4.13 -4.71 12.62
CA SER A 59 5.56 -4.89 12.38
C SER A 59 6.36 -3.71 12.93
N ASP A 60 5.93 -2.48 12.65
CA ASP A 60 6.62 -1.28 13.10
C ASP A 60 6.62 -1.14 14.63
N VAL A 61 5.51 -1.50 15.29
CA VAL A 61 5.46 -1.55 16.76
C VAL A 61 6.45 -2.58 17.29
N ARG A 62 6.55 -3.77 16.69
CA ARG A 62 7.53 -4.78 17.10
C ARG A 62 8.97 -4.29 16.91
N ASN A 63 9.26 -3.63 15.80
CA ASN A 63 10.59 -3.05 15.55
C ASN A 63 10.92 -1.97 16.58
N ALA A 64 9.95 -1.11 16.91
CA ALA A 64 10.11 -0.11 17.97
C ALA A 64 10.35 -0.76 19.34
N VAL A 65 9.64 -1.85 19.67
CA VAL A 65 9.92 -2.61 20.91
C VAL A 65 11.34 -3.17 20.92
N THR A 66 11.79 -3.76 19.81
CA THR A 66 13.17 -4.26 19.69
C THR A 66 14.18 -3.14 19.96
N VAL A 67 13.99 -1.96 19.36
CA VAL A 67 14.85 -0.79 19.61
C VAL A 67 14.78 -0.34 21.07
N ASP A 68 13.60 -0.28 21.68
CA ASP A 68 13.43 0.07 23.10
C ASP A 68 14.22 -0.88 23.99
N THR A 69 14.11 -2.19 23.75
CA THR A 69 14.81 -3.22 24.54
C THR A 69 16.31 -3.18 24.34
N ALA A 70 16.80 -2.93 23.11
CA ALA A 70 18.22 -2.82 22.81
C ALA A 70 18.85 -1.61 23.53
N LEU A 71 18.21 -0.45 23.45
CA LEU A 71 18.67 0.76 24.13
C LEU A 71 18.70 0.60 25.66
N ARG A 72 17.76 -0.15 26.23
CA ARG A 72 17.76 -0.48 27.66
C ARG A 72 18.84 -1.50 28.03
N ALA A 73 19.11 -2.47 27.17
CA ALA A 73 20.17 -3.45 27.37
C ALA A 73 21.56 -2.80 27.35
N GLU A 74 21.73 -1.72 26.60
CA GLU A 74 22.94 -0.89 26.59
C GLU A 74 23.07 0.04 27.82
N GLY A 75 22.14 -0.02 28.78
CA GLY A 75 22.13 0.81 29.98
C GLY A 75 21.48 2.19 29.80
N GLY A 76 20.85 2.45 28.65
CA GLY A 76 20.11 3.68 28.38
C GLY A 76 18.66 3.68 28.86
N ASN A 77 17.96 4.79 28.63
CA ASN A 77 16.58 4.99 29.09
C ASN A 77 15.50 4.39 28.16
N GLY A 78 15.89 3.62 27.14
CA GLY A 78 14.99 3.18 26.06
C GLY A 78 14.69 4.29 25.06
N ILE A 79 13.61 4.13 24.30
CA ILE A 79 13.17 5.16 23.34
C ILE A 79 12.61 6.36 24.10
N ALA A 80 12.97 7.57 23.67
CA ALA A 80 12.41 8.81 24.20
C ALA A 80 10.89 8.89 23.96
N ALA A 81 10.16 9.47 24.91
CA ALA A 81 8.74 9.69 24.74
C ALA A 81 8.49 10.71 23.62
N GLY A 82 7.49 10.45 22.78
CA GLY A 82 7.20 11.29 21.63
C GLY A 82 6.45 10.57 20.52
N THR A 83 6.19 11.30 19.44
CA THR A 83 5.51 10.81 18.24
C THR A 83 6.48 10.77 17.08
N TYR A 84 6.50 9.64 16.38
CA TYR A 84 7.44 9.35 15.31
C TYR A 84 6.71 8.83 14.08
N ASN A 85 7.14 9.22 12.89
CA ASN A 85 6.62 8.82 11.59
C ASN A 85 7.75 8.52 10.60
N SER A 86 7.43 8.36 9.32
CA SER A 86 8.38 8.07 8.23
C SER A 86 9.51 9.07 8.03
N ASN A 87 9.46 10.23 8.67
CA ASN A 87 10.44 11.31 8.55
C ASN A 87 11.23 11.52 9.83
N SER A 88 10.94 10.75 10.88
CA SER A 88 11.57 10.87 12.19
C SER A 88 12.03 9.49 12.67
N PRO A 89 13.33 9.15 12.50
CA PRO A 89 13.88 7.93 13.07
C PRO A 89 13.65 7.87 14.59
N ILE A 90 13.31 6.68 15.06
CA ILE A 90 13.17 6.31 16.46
C ILE A 90 14.50 5.72 16.95
N GLY A 91 14.86 6.01 18.20
CA GLY A 91 16.04 5.45 18.85
C GLY A 91 17.28 6.32 18.68
N THR A 92 18.44 5.78 19.07
CA THR A 92 19.70 6.53 19.09
C THR A 92 20.87 5.61 18.74
N GLY A 93 21.97 6.18 18.23
CA GLY A 93 23.16 5.41 17.88
C GLY A 93 22.89 4.36 16.81
N ASN A 94 23.34 3.12 17.05
CA ASN A 94 23.17 2.00 16.11
C ASN A 94 21.77 1.36 16.20
N ASN A 95 21.01 1.66 17.26
CA ASN A 95 19.67 1.12 17.49
C ASN A 95 18.65 2.14 17.03
N THR A 96 18.47 2.23 15.72
CA THR A 96 17.50 3.15 15.11
C THR A 96 16.53 2.41 14.19
N PHE A 97 15.30 2.93 14.13
CA PHE A 97 14.25 2.42 13.28
C PHE A 97 13.39 3.59 12.79
N THR A 98 13.13 3.68 11.48
CA THR A 98 12.21 4.70 10.94
C THR A 98 10.88 4.03 10.62
N PRO A 99 9.75 4.50 11.18
CA PRO A 99 8.43 3.99 10.84
C PRO A 99 8.13 3.97 9.34
N SER A 100 7.33 3.01 8.92
CA SER A 100 6.87 2.88 7.54
C SER A 100 5.98 4.07 7.13
N ASN A 101 5.88 4.31 5.82
CA ASN A 101 5.02 5.39 5.31
C ASN A 101 3.55 5.18 5.73
N GLY A 102 2.95 6.24 6.25
CA GLY A 102 1.59 6.21 6.78
C GLY A 102 1.49 5.66 8.20
N VAL A 103 2.57 5.14 8.81
CA VAL A 103 2.56 4.70 10.20
C VAL A 103 3.06 5.82 11.11
N THR A 104 2.35 6.01 12.22
CA THR A 104 2.74 6.88 13.33
C THR A 104 2.90 6.03 14.59
N ILE A 105 4.09 6.08 15.19
CA ILE A 105 4.41 5.43 16.47
C ILE A 105 4.44 6.50 17.57
N THR A 106 3.64 6.32 18.61
CA THR A 106 3.67 7.15 19.82
C THR A 106 4.27 6.34 20.96
N VAL A 107 5.32 6.87 21.58
CA VAL A 107 6.01 6.25 22.72
C VAL A 107 5.68 7.04 23.97
N SER A 108 5.19 6.34 24.98
CA SER A 108 4.98 6.86 26.34
C SER A 108 5.79 6.04 27.34
N SER A 109 5.76 6.46 28.61
CA SER A 109 6.38 5.71 29.71
C SER A 109 5.78 4.31 29.91
N SER A 110 4.51 4.11 29.54
CA SER A 110 3.77 2.87 29.76
C SER A 110 3.51 2.06 28.49
N ALA A 111 3.65 2.65 27.29
CA ALA A 111 3.29 1.96 26.05
C ALA A 111 4.06 2.44 24.81
N ILE A 112 4.07 1.59 23.79
CA ILE A 112 4.40 1.93 22.40
C ILE A 112 3.15 1.67 21.57
N VAL A 113 2.64 2.70 20.89
CA VAL A 113 1.36 2.66 20.19
C VAL A 113 1.60 2.99 18.72
N GLY A 114 1.29 2.06 17.82
CA GLY A 114 1.32 2.26 16.38
C GLY A 114 -0.07 2.51 15.82
N THR A 115 -0.17 3.49 14.93
CA THR A 115 -1.40 3.85 14.22
C THR A 115 -1.09 4.08 12.74
N TYR A 116 -2.06 3.82 11.86
CA TYR A 116 -1.96 4.20 10.45
C TYR A 116 -2.70 5.52 10.22
N ALA A 117 -2.02 6.55 9.72
CA ALA A 117 -2.61 7.83 9.40
C ALA A 117 -3.41 7.75 8.09
N THR A 118 -4.63 8.28 8.12
CA THR A 118 -5.62 8.48 7.03
C THR A 118 -6.63 7.34 6.74
N GLY A 119 -7.90 7.60 7.09
CA GLY A 119 -9.04 7.32 6.20
C GLY A 119 -9.78 5.98 6.28
N GLY A 120 -9.52 5.09 7.23
CA GLY A 120 -10.27 3.83 7.38
C GLY A 120 -10.03 3.16 8.73
N PRO A 121 -10.79 2.13 9.14
CA PRO A 121 -10.78 1.57 10.50
C PRO A 121 -9.36 1.22 10.90
N THR A 122 -8.82 2.07 11.76
CA THR A 122 -7.41 2.19 12.06
C THR A 122 -7.03 1.07 13.01
N GLY A 123 -6.32 0.06 12.51
CA GLY A 123 -5.71 -0.93 13.37
C GLY A 123 -4.67 -0.28 14.25
N ASN A 124 -5.07 0.08 15.48
CA ASN A 124 -4.16 0.46 16.53
C ASN A 124 -3.48 -0.83 17.04
N TRP A 125 -2.16 -0.84 17.10
CA TRP A 125 -1.38 -1.86 17.81
C TRP A 125 -0.63 -1.21 18.94
N THR A 126 -0.83 -1.73 20.14
CA THR A 126 -0.22 -1.22 21.36
C THR A 126 0.61 -2.33 21.98
N TYR A 127 1.84 -2.00 22.36
CA TYR A 127 2.66 -2.76 23.27
C TYR A 127 2.64 -2.08 24.63
N ASN A 128 2.22 -2.78 25.68
CA ASN A 128 2.25 -2.29 27.04
C ASN A 128 3.61 -2.63 27.68
N LYS A 129 4.39 -1.62 28.03
CA LYS A 129 5.74 -1.78 28.60
C LYS A 129 5.71 -2.35 30.02
N THR A 130 4.59 -2.20 30.74
CA THR A 130 4.43 -2.70 32.11
C THR A 130 4.11 -4.20 32.14
N THR A 131 3.25 -4.67 31.25
CA THR A 131 2.80 -6.08 31.21
C THR A 131 3.50 -6.92 30.14
N GLY A 132 4.21 -6.29 29.20
CA GLY A 132 4.79 -6.95 28.03
C GLY A 132 3.74 -7.43 27.02
N ALA A 133 2.47 -7.05 27.19
CA ALA A 133 1.38 -7.51 26.34
C ALA A 133 1.27 -6.70 25.04
N TYR A 134 0.99 -7.38 23.94
CA TYR A 134 0.58 -6.76 22.68
C TYR A 134 -0.94 -6.81 22.56
N THR A 135 -1.57 -5.67 22.35
CA THR A 135 -3.01 -5.55 22.09
C THR A 135 -3.22 -4.84 20.77
N GLY A 136 -4.06 -5.36 19.89
CA GLY A 136 -4.36 -4.68 18.64
C GLY A 136 -5.75 -5.01 18.15
N THR A 137 -6.32 -4.11 17.35
CA THR A 137 -7.58 -4.37 16.64
C THR A 137 -7.24 -4.67 15.18
N GLY A 138 -7.46 -5.92 14.77
CA GLY A 138 -7.12 -6.40 13.43
C GLY A 138 -7.27 -7.92 13.34
N ASN A 139 -7.96 -8.41 12.32
CA ASN A 139 -8.30 -9.82 12.16
C ASN A 139 -7.06 -10.63 11.74
N PHE A 140 -6.24 -11.00 12.72
CA PHE A 140 -5.27 -12.07 12.58
C PHE A 140 -5.36 -12.95 13.83
N GLN A 141 -6.37 -13.82 13.83
CA GLN A 141 -6.25 -15.14 14.43
C GLN A 141 -5.37 -15.99 13.50
#